data_AF-A0AAP4FH60-F1
#
_entry.id   AF-A0AAP4FH60-F1
#
_cell.length_a   1.000
_cell.length_b   1.000
_cell.length_c   1.000
_cell.angle_alpha   90.00
_cell.angle_beta   90.00
_cell.angle_gamma   90.00
#
_symmetry.space_group_name_H-M   'P 1'
#
loop_
_entity.id
_entity.type
_entity.pdbx_description
1 polymer ?
#
loop_
_entity_poly.entity_id
_entity_poly.type
_entity_poly.pdbx_seq_one_letter_code
_entity_poly.pdbx_strand_id
1 'polypeptide(L)'
;MWERETPLGRKRRARKINRELAEKYPYVVPELDFENPFELLVATVLSAQTTDVKVNQVTMELFRRWPDAASLAGASLSEVEEVVRPTGFYKTKAANIQNLARTLMEDTGGEVPDDLDYLVTLPGVGRKTAFVVLGNAFGYPGITVDTHFGRLARRFAWTKEVDPVKVEHQVGELFEKKDWTNLSHHLIFHGRRICHAQRPACGACPIAQWCPSYGEGETDPEEAKKLLKYELAPGREELHRLMVEGYSRRELRAMGYGLNA
;
A
#
# COMPACT_ATOMS: atom_id res chain seq x y z
N MET A 1 31.10 6.63 0.28
CA MET A 1 31.35 5.26 0.81
C MET A 1 30.66 4.17 -0.03
N TRP A 2 29.48 4.43 -0.60
CA TRP A 2 28.67 3.40 -1.28
C TRP A 2 28.97 3.17 -2.77
N GLU A 3 29.73 4.05 -3.42
CA GLU A 3 30.04 3.97 -4.86
C GLU A 3 30.91 2.76 -5.25
N ARG A 4 31.63 2.17 -4.30
CA ARG A 4 32.48 0.98 -4.50
C ARG A 4 31.83 -0.31 -3.98
N GLU A 5 30.54 -0.27 -3.65
CA GLU A 5 29.81 -1.43 -3.13
C GLU A 5 29.67 -2.53 -4.19
N THR A 6 30.07 -3.76 -3.84
CA THR A 6 29.88 -4.92 -4.73
C THR A 6 28.40 -5.31 -4.84
N PRO A 7 27.99 -6.01 -5.91
CA PRO A 7 26.62 -6.52 -6.03
C PRO A 7 26.17 -7.35 -4.81
N LEU A 8 27.07 -8.18 -4.26
CA LEU A 8 26.79 -8.95 -3.04
C LEU A 8 26.65 -8.06 -1.81
N GLY A 9 27.47 -7.02 -1.67
CA GLY A 9 27.35 -6.02 -0.61
C GLY A 9 26.00 -5.33 -0.64
N ARG A 10 25.57 -4.88 -1.82
CA ARG A 10 24.27 -4.25 -2.04
C ARG A 10 23.12 -5.18 -1.65
N LYS A 11 23.18 -6.45 -2.07
CA LYS A 11 22.17 -7.46 -1.72
C LYS A 11 22.09 -7.69 -0.21
N ARG A 12 23.24 -7.79 0.48
CA ARG A 12 23.28 -7.92 1.95
C ARG A 12 22.70 -6.70 2.65
N ARG A 13 23.05 -5.50 2.19
CA ARG A 13 22.54 -4.23 2.73
C ARG A 13 21.04 -4.08 2.50
N ALA A 14 20.55 -4.36 1.30
CA ALA A 14 19.12 -4.33 0.97
C ALA A 14 18.30 -5.26 1.89
N ARG A 15 18.79 -6.49 2.10
CA ARG A 15 18.17 -7.45 3.04
C ARG A 15 18.25 -6.99 4.49
N LYS A 16 19.35 -6.35 4.92
CA LYS A 16 19.44 -5.77 6.27
C LYS A 16 18.42 -4.64 6.45
N ILE A 17 18.33 -3.71 5.50
CA ILE A 17 17.32 -2.65 5.50
C ILE A 17 15.91 -3.23 5.63
N ASN A 18 15.56 -4.24 4.82
CA ASN A 18 14.22 -4.83 4.88
C ASN A 18 13.91 -5.48 6.25
N ARG A 19 14.88 -6.14 6.89
CA ARG A 19 14.70 -6.70 8.24
C ARG A 19 14.45 -5.62 9.29
N GLU A 20 15.21 -4.53 9.24
CA GLU A 20 15.04 -3.41 10.17
C GLU A 20 13.70 -2.69 9.97
N LEU A 21 13.24 -2.60 8.72
CA LEU A 21 11.91 -2.09 8.44
C LEU A 21 10.81 -3.05 8.93
N ALA A 22 11.02 -4.36 8.84
CA ALA A 22 10.10 -5.36 9.38
C ALA A 22 9.99 -5.27 10.91
N GLU A 23 11.12 -5.08 11.61
CA GLU A 23 11.13 -4.84 13.05
C GLU A 23 10.46 -3.50 13.42
N LYS A 24 10.64 -2.46 12.59
CA LYS A 24 10.01 -1.16 12.82
C LYS A 24 8.49 -1.19 12.58
N TYR A 25 8.04 -1.99 11.62
CA TYR A 25 6.65 -2.07 11.17
C TYR A 25 6.16 -3.54 11.20
N PRO A 26 6.08 -4.19 12.37
CA PRO A 26 5.65 -5.59 12.44
C PRO A 26 4.18 -5.80 12.05
N TYR A 27 3.43 -4.70 11.96
CA TYR A 27 2.00 -4.63 11.65
C TYR A 27 1.71 -4.16 10.20
N VAL A 28 2.68 -4.27 9.28
CA VAL A 28 2.44 -3.86 7.89
C VAL A 28 1.29 -4.65 7.27
N VAL A 29 0.33 -3.89 6.73
CA VAL A 29 -0.84 -4.39 6.01
C VAL A 29 -1.17 -3.37 4.91
N PRO A 30 -1.96 -3.74 3.88
CA PRO A 30 -2.59 -2.75 3.02
C PRO A 30 -3.29 -1.66 3.85
N GLU A 31 -3.13 -0.40 3.47
CA GLU A 31 -3.79 0.70 4.19
C GLU A 31 -5.28 0.86 3.80
N LEU A 32 -5.72 0.15 2.75
CA LEU A 32 -7.13 -0.06 2.39
C LEU A 32 -7.72 -1.12 3.30
N ASP A 33 -8.91 -0.85 3.85
CA ASP A 33 -9.60 -1.83 4.70
C ASP A 33 -10.49 -2.74 3.85
N PHE A 34 -10.43 -4.04 4.12
CA PHE A 34 -11.18 -5.08 3.44
C PHE A 34 -11.29 -6.33 4.32
N GLU A 35 -12.34 -7.12 4.13
CA GLU A 35 -12.56 -8.40 4.82
C GLU A 35 -12.43 -9.62 3.91
N ASN A 36 -12.48 -9.40 2.59
CA ASN A 36 -12.42 -10.46 1.58
C ASN A 36 -11.82 -9.95 0.26
N PRO A 37 -11.49 -10.85 -0.69
CA PRO A 37 -10.89 -10.46 -1.98
C PRO A 37 -11.74 -9.50 -2.82
N PHE A 38 -13.07 -9.60 -2.76
CA PHE A 38 -13.99 -8.73 -3.49
C PHE A 38 -13.92 -7.29 -2.97
N GLU A 39 -13.97 -7.11 -1.65
CA GLU A 39 -13.82 -5.80 -1.03
C GLU A 39 -12.48 -5.15 -1.39
N LEU A 40 -11.37 -5.91 -1.34
CA LEU A 40 -10.05 -5.39 -1.72
C LEU A 40 -10.01 -4.97 -3.19
N LEU A 41 -10.60 -5.77 -4.08
CA LEU A 41 -10.66 -5.48 -5.50
C LEU A 41 -11.42 -4.18 -5.77
N VAL A 42 -12.62 -4.03 -5.21
CA VAL A 42 -13.45 -2.82 -5.33
C VAL A 42 -12.74 -1.61 -4.73
N ALA A 43 -12.20 -1.74 -3.51
CA ALA A 43 -11.46 -0.66 -2.84
C ALA A 43 -10.23 -0.20 -3.66
N THR A 44 -9.51 -1.15 -4.26
CA THR A 44 -8.33 -0.83 -5.07
C THR A 44 -8.72 -0.10 -6.36
N VAL A 45 -9.81 -0.48 -7.03
CA VAL A 45 -10.35 0.27 -8.19
C VAL A 45 -10.74 1.70 -7.77
N LEU A 46 -11.39 1.85 -6.61
CA LEU A 46 -11.77 3.17 -6.08
C LEU A 46 -10.57 4.05 -5.69
N SER A 47 -9.44 3.44 -5.30
CA SER A 47 -8.22 4.16 -4.90
C SER A 47 -7.49 4.87 -6.04
N ALA A 48 -7.84 4.57 -7.30
CA ALA A 48 -7.26 5.27 -8.43
C ALA A 48 -7.44 6.79 -8.29
N GLN A 49 -6.33 7.51 -8.08
CA GLN A 49 -6.29 8.96 -7.86
C GLN A 49 -7.12 9.43 -6.64
N THR A 50 -7.24 8.59 -5.61
CA THR A 50 -7.94 8.89 -4.35
C THR A 50 -7.09 8.44 -3.18
N THR A 51 -7.13 9.16 -2.07
CA THR A 51 -6.39 8.76 -0.87
C THR A 51 -7.05 7.54 -0.21
N ASP A 52 -6.25 6.63 0.34
CA ASP A 52 -6.74 5.44 1.05
C ASP A 52 -7.73 5.81 2.17
N VAL A 53 -7.47 6.92 2.87
CA VAL A 53 -8.38 7.47 3.90
C VAL A 53 -9.77 7.76 3.34
N LYS A 54 -9.85 8.38 2.16
CA LYS A 54 -11.12 8.72 1.53
C LYS A 54 -11.82 7.48 0.99
N VAL A 55 -11.06 6.53 0.42
CA VAL A 55 -11.60 5.24 -0.02
C VAL A 55 -12.21 4.50 1.17
N ASN A 56 -11.48 4.35 2.27
CA ASN A 56 -11.95 3.64 3.47
C ASN A 56 -13.22 4.26 4.10
N GLN A 57 -13.36 5.59 4.04
CA GLN A 57 -14.60 6.26 4.47
C GLN A 57 -15.79 5.89 3.58
N VAL A 58 -15.56 5.78 2.27
CA VAL A 58 -16.60 5.46 1.27
C VAL A 58 -16.94 3.98 1.30
N THR A 59 -15.94 3.11 1.37
CA THR A 59 -16.13 1.65 1.32
C THR A 59 -16.88 1.12 2.55
N MET A 60 -16.74 1.78 3.70
CA MET A 60 -17.54 1.46 4.89
C MET A 60 -19.04 1.53 4.62
N GLU A 61 -19.53 2.58 3.96
CA GLU A 61 -20.95 2.69 3.60
C GLU A 61 -21.30 1.82 2.38
N LEU A 62 -20.38 1.73 1.40
CA LEU A 62 -20.58 0.91 0.20
C LEU A 62 -20.83 -0.56 0.56
N PHE A 63 -19.94 -1.17 1.36
CA PHE A 63 -20.03 -2.59 1.72
C PHE A 63 -21.09 -2.86 2.78
N ARG A 64 -21.51 -1.84 3.56
CA ARG A 64 -22.71 -1.94 4.40
C ARG A 64 -23.98 -2.14 3.56
N ARG A 65 -24.06 -1.49 2.39
CA ARG A 65 -25.21 -1.58 1.47
C ARG A 65 -25.10 -2.75 0.50
N TRP A 66 -23.91 -3.02 0.00
CA TRP A 66 -23.62 -4.02 -1.02
C TRP A 66 -22.35 -4.82 -0.64
N PRO A 67 -22.48 -5.79 0.27
CA PRO A 67 -21.33 -6.52 0.84
C PRO A 67 -20.68 -7.51 -0.14
N ASP A 68 -21.33 -7.83 -1.25
CA ASP A 68 -20.89 -8.87 -2.20
C ASP A 68 -21.10 -8.47 -3.67
N ALA A 69 -20.56 -9.27 -4.59
CA ALA A 69 -20.69 -9.04 -6.02
C ALA A 69 -22.15 -9.05 -6.49
N ALA A 70 -22.98 -9.95 -5.96
CA ALA A 70 -24.38 -10.07 -6.35
C ALA A 70 -25.18 -8.80 -6.04
N SER A 71 -25.05 -8.29 -4.81
CA SER A 71 -25.72 -7.08 -4.35
C SER A 71 -25.23 -5.83 -5.08
N LEU A 72 -23.92 -5.69 -5.33
CA LEU A 72 -23.38 -4.54 -6.06
C LEU A 72 -23.74 -4.56 -7.56
N ALA A 73 -23.76 -5.76 -8.18
CA ALA A 73 -24.15 -5.95 -9.57
C ALA A 73 -25.61 -5.54 -9.84
N GLY A 74 -26.50 -5.84 -8.88
CA GLY A 74 -27.92 -5.50 -8.91
C GLY A 74 -28.27 -4.11 -8.38
N ALA A 75 -27.30 -3.35 -7.86
CA ALA A 75 -27.53 -2.03 -7.30
C ALA A 75 -28.03 -1.01 -8.34
N SER A 76 -28.75 0.03 -7.91
CA SER A 76 -28.99 1.19 -8.76
C SER A 76 -27.68 1.95 -8.98
N LEU A 77 -27.30 2.19 -10.24
CA LEU A 77 -26.10 2.94 -10.56
C LEU A 77 -26.08 4.33 -9.91
N SER A 78 -27.23 5.02 -9.84
CA SER A 78 -27.32 6.35 -9.23
C SER A 78 -27.04 6.34 -7.73
N GLU A 79 -27.42 5.27 -7.03
CA GLU A 79 -27.15 5.12 -5.60
C GLU A 79 -25.67 4.81 -5.35
N VAL A 80 -25.06 3.95 -6.18
CA VAL A 80 -23.62 3.67 -6.13
C VAL A 80 -22.83 4.95 -6.41
N GLU A 81 -23.22 5.73 -7.42
CA GLU A 81 -22.63 7.03 -7.74
C GLU A 81 -22.69 8.01 -6.56
N GLU A 82 -23.80 8.04 -5.83
CA GLU A 82 -23.95 8.89 -4.64
C GLU A 82 -22.96 8.50 -3.54
N VAL A 83 -22.87 7.20 -3.22
CA VAL A 83 -21.96 6.68 -2.19
C VAL A 83 -20.50 6.95 -2.56
N VAL A 84 -20.11 6.72 -3.82
CA VAL A 84 -18.71 6.87 -4.25
C VAL A 84 -18.36 8.27 -4.76
N ARG A 85 -19.30 9.21 -4.78
CA ARG A 85 -19.10 10.62 -5.16
C ARG A 85 -17.84 11.25 -4.54
N PRO A 86 -17.54 11.04 -3.24
CA PRO A 86 -16.38 11.64 -2.59
C PRO A 86 -15.01 11.18 -3.14
N THR A 87 -14.96 10.11 -3.95
CA THR A 87 -13.70 9.57 -4.50
C THR A 87 -13.20 10.32 -5.73
N GLY A 88 -14.00 11.20 -6.35
CA GLY A 88 -13.66 11.84 -7.63
C GLY A 88 -13.68 10.85 -8.81
N PHE A 89 -13.92 11.35 -10.02
CA PHE A 89 -14.20 10.50 -11.21
C PHE A 89 -15.29 9.43 -10.95
N TYR A 90 -16.23 9.76 -10.05
CA TYR A 90 -17.12 8.79 -9.41
C TYR A 90 -18.05 8.08 -10.40
N LYS A 91 -18.48 8.75 -11.49
CA LYS A 91 -19.32 8.13 -12.52
C LYS A 91 -18.64 6.94 -13.18
N THR A 92 -17.39 7.13 -13.62
CA THR A 92 -16.57 6.07 -14.22
C THR A 92 -16.26 4.99 -13.18
N LYS A 93 -15.93 5.38 -11.95
CA LYS A 93 -15.66 4.41 -10.87
C LYS A 93 -16.88 3.57 -10.51
N ALA A 94 -18.05 4.18 -10.35
CA ALA A 94 -19.31 3.51 -10.07
C ALA A 94 -19.67 2.51 -11.18
N ALA A 95 -19.57 2.95 -12.44
CA ALA A 95 -19.79 2.07 -13.59
C ALA A 95 -18.79 0.91 -13.62
N ASN A 96 -17.50 1.17 -13.36
CA ASN A 96 -16.47 0.13 -13.34
C ASN A 96 -16.73 -0.91 -12.25
N ILE A 97 -16.97 -0.50 -11.00
CA ILE A 97 -17.16 -1.46 -9.90
C ILE A 97 -18.46 -2.27 -10.05
N GLN A 98 -19.51 -1.67 -10.61
CA GLN A 98 -20.76 -2.37 -10.88
C GLN A 98 -20.61 -3.36 -12.05
N ASN A 99 -19.96 -2.96 -13.14
CA ASN A 99 -19.71 -3.86 -14.28
C ASN A 99 -18.74 -4.98 -13.90
N LEU A 100 -17.71 -4.67 -13.11
CA LEU A 100 -16.82 -5.67 -12.54
C LEU A 100 -17.60 -6.70 -11.72
N ALA A 101 -18.50 -6.24 -10.83
CA ALA A 101 -19.33 -7.15 -10.05
C ALA A 101 -20.23 -8.03 -10.93
N ARG A 102 -20.80 -7.48 -12.01
CA ARG A 102 -21.58 -8.25 -12.99
C ARG A 102 -20.73 -9.29 -13.71
N THR A 103 -19.55 -8.93 -14.20
CA THR A 103 -18.63 -9.87 -14.85
C THR A 103 -18.23 -11.00 -13.90
N LEU A 104 -17.94 -10.70 -12.63
CA LEU A 104 -17.66 -11.75 -11.62
C LEU A 104 -18.86 -12.69 -11.43
N MET A 105 -20.09 -12.16 -11.41
CA MET A 105 -21.30 -12.99 -11.30
C MET A 105 -21.50 -13.88 -12.53
N GLU A 106 -21.24 -13.36 -13.72
CA GLU A 106 -21.39 -14.08 -15.00
C GLU A 106 -20.34 -15.19 -15.17
N ASP A 107 -19.07 -14.88 -14.90
CA ASP A 107 -17.95 -15.78 -15.21
C ASP A 107 -17.62 -16.74 -14.06
N THR A 108 -17.80 -16.29 -12.82
CA THR A 108 -17.26 -16.96 -11.61
C THR A 108 -18.29 -17.08 -10.47
N GLY A 109 -19.56 -16.76 -10.70
CA GLY A 109 -20.59 -16.83 -9.66
C GLY A 109 -20.41 -15.84 -8.50
N GLY A 110 -19.62 -14.78 -8.71
CA GLY A 110 -19.36 -13.72 -7.74
C GLY A 110 -18.04 -13.86 -6.98
N GLU A 111 -17.29 -14.94 -7.19
CA GLU A 111 -15.98 -15.14 -6.57
C GLU A 111 -14.87 -14.41 -7.34
N VAL A 112 -13.91 -13.83 -6.62
CA VAL A 112 -12.71 -13.26 -7.26
C VAL A 112 -11.70 -14.38 -7.46
N PRO A 113 -11.32 -14.75 -8.69
CA PRO A 113 -10.31 -15.78 -8.91
C PRO A 113 -8.91 -15.22 -8.69
N ASP A 114 -7.97 -16.12 -8.41
CA ASP A 114 -6.55 -15.83 -8.22
C ASP A 114 -5.74 -15.88 -9.53
N ASP A 115 -6.34 -15.38 -10.62
CA ASP A 115 -5.79 -15.40 -11.97
C ASP A 115 -5.45 -13.97 -12.44
N LEU A 116 -4.17 -13.70 -12.67
CA LEU A 116 -3.70 -12.40 -13.16
C LEU A 116 -4.31 -12.03 -14.51
N ASP A 117 -4.32 -12.96 -15.47
CA ASP A 117 -4.76 -12.72 -16.84
C ASP A 117 -6.27 -12.45 -16.86
N TYR A 118 -7.04 -13.13 -16.01
CA TYR A 118 -8.44 -12.81 -15.81
C TYR A 118 -8.64 -11.45 -15.13
N LEU A 119 -7.96 -11.18 -14.01
CA LEU A 119 -8.17 -9.96 -13.23
C LEU A 119 -7.95 -8.70 -14.07
N VAL A 120 -6.95 -8.69 -14.97
CA VAL A 120 -6.68 -7.53 -15.85
C VAL A 120 -7.72 -7.32 -16.96
N THR A 121 -8.63 -8.27 -17.17
CA THR A 121 -9.78 -8.07 -18.07
C THR A 121 -10.90 -7.28 -17.40
N LEU A 122 -10.95 -7.24 -16.06
CA LEU A 122 -12.02 -6.59 -15.31
C LEU A 122 -11.99 -5.07 -15.47
N PRO A 123 -13.17 -4.41 -15.59
CA PRO A 123 -13.26 -2.96 -15.72
C PRO A 123 -12.57 -2.20 -14.58
N GLY A 124 -11.63 -1.32 -14.94
CA GLY A 124 -10.88 -0.52 -13.96
C GLY A 124 -9.70 -1.26 -13.29
N VAL A 125 -9.41 -2.49 -13.68
CA VAL A 125 -8.32 -3.30 -13.12
C VAL A 125 -7.15 -3.34 -14.11
N GLY A 126 -6.06 -2.65 -13.76
CA GLY A 126 -4.78 -2.81 -14.44
C GLY A 126 -3.88 -3.83 -13.72
N ARG A 127 -2.74 -4.18 -14.32
CA ARG A 127 -1.76 -5.12 -13.72
C ARG A 127 -1.40 -4.79 -12.27
N LYS A 128 -1.18 -3.50 -11.96
CA LYS A 128 -0.87 -3.06 -10.58
C LYS A 128 -2.00 -3.43 -9.61
N THR A 129 -3.25 -3.16 -9.99
CA THR A 129 -4.44 -3.48 -9.17
C THR A 129 -4.54 -4.99 -8.97
N ALA A 130 -4.36 -5.78 -10.04
CA ALA A 130 -4.37 -7.23 -9.95
C ALA A 130 -3.29 -7.76 -8.99
N PHE A 131 -2.05 -7.25 -9.07
CA PHE A 131 -0.99 -7.64 -8.13
C PHE A 131 -1.28 -7.25 -6.67
N VAL A 132 -1.92 -6.11 -6.43
CA VAL A 132 -2.35 -5.73 -5.07
C VAL A 132 -3.34 -6.77 -4.54
N VAL A 133 -4.32 -7.20 -5.35
CA VAL A 133 -5.30 -8.20 -4.95
C VAL A 133 -4.66 -9.57 -4.74
N LEU A 134 -3.93 -10.07 -5.74
CA LEU A 134 -3.23 -11.36 -5.68
C LEU A 134 -2.28 -11.46 -4.48
N GLY A 135 -1.53 -10.40 -4.21
CA GLY A 135 -0.57 -10.42 -3.11
C GLY A 135 -1.17 -10.33 -1.72
N ASN A 136 -2.26 -9.59 -1.55
CA ASN A 136 -2.82 -9.33 -0.22
C ASN A 136 -4.01 -10.22 0.14
N ALA A 137 -4.77 -10.67 -0.86
CA ALA A 137 -5.91 -11.56 -0.64
C ALA A 137 -5.55 -13.04 -0.84
N PHE A 138 -4.61 -13.35 -1.73
CA PHE A 138 -4.29 -14.73 -2.11
C PHE A 138 -2.84 -15.15 -1.80
N GLY A 139 -2.02 -14.24 -1.27
CA GLY A 139 -0.64 -14.54 -0.85
C GLY A 139 0.36 -14.72 -2.00
N TYR A 140 0.02 -14.32 -3.22
CA TYR A 140 0.96 -14.38 -4.35
C TYR A 140 2.08 -13.35 -4.17
N PRO A 141 3.36 -13.75 -4.18
CA PRO A 141 4.41 -12.78 -3.96
C PRO A 141 4.54 -11.80 -5.13
N GLY A 142 4.43 -10.51 -4.84
CA GLY A 142 4.49 -9.47 -5.87
C GLY A 142 5.12 -8.17 -5.35
N ILE A 143 5.99 -7.57 -6.17
CA ILE A 143 6.50 -6.22 -5.91
C ILE A 143 5.58 -5.22 -6.61
N THR A 144 4.95 -4.37 -5.83
CA THR A 144 4.15 -3.25 -6.34
C THR A 144 4.98 -1.96 -6.32
N VAL A 145 5.46 -1.55 -7.49
CA VAL A 145 6.27 -0.33 -7.61
C VAL A 145 5.35 0.89 -7.72
N ASP A 146 5.22 1.63 -6.62
CA ASP A 146 4.58 2.95 -6.58
C ASP A 146 5.62 4.08 -6.45
N THR A 147 5.15 5.31 -6.22
CA THR A 147 6.01 6.48 -6.07
C THR A 147 6.88 6.43 -4.81
N HIS A 148 6.43 5.77 -3.75
CA HIS A 148 7.21 5.55 -2.52
C HIS A 148 8.28 4.49 -2.78
N PHE A 149 7.89 3.32 -3.26
CA PHE A 149 8.78 2.22 -3.56
C PHE A 149 9.91 2.64 -4.48
N GLY A 150 9.58 3.22 -5.65
CA GLY A 150 10.58 3.66 -6.61
C GLY A 150 11.53 4.71 -6.03
N ARG A 151 11.00 5.71 -5.31
CA ARG A 151 11.83 6.74 -4.67
C ARG A 151 12.80 6.13 -3.67
N LEU A 152 12.32 5.25 -2.80
CA LEU A 152 13.13 4.64 -1.75
C LEU A 152 14.14 3.67 -2.33
N ALA A 153 13.78 2.85 -3.32
CA ALA A 153 14.71 1.96 -4.02
C ALA A 153 15.89 2.74 -4.62
N ARG A 154 15.64 3.94 -5.16
CA ARG A 154 16.70 4.85 -5.63
C ARG A 154 17.51 5.47 -4.50
N ARG A 155 16.87 5.98 -3.43
CA ARG A 155 17.57 6.50 -2.24
C ARG A 155 18.45 5.46 -1.54
N PHE A 156 18.02 4.21 -1.57
CA PHE A 156 18.78 3.09 -1.02
C PHE A 156 19.87 2.58 -1.98
N ALA A 157 20.01 3.19 -3.16
CA ALA A 157 20.91 2.78 -4.23
C ALA A 157 20.74 1.31 -4.64
N TRP A 158 19.51 0.79 -4.62
CA TRP A 158 19.19 -0.55 -5.10
C TRP A 158 19.14 -0.60 -6.62
N THR A 159 18.61 0.46 -7.21
CA THR A 159 18.51 0.67 -8.67
C THR A 159 18.62 2.16 -9.00
N LYS A 160 18.95 2.47 -10.25
CA LYS A 160 18.85 3.82 -10.83
C LYS A 160 17.63 4.00 -11.74
N GLU A 161 16.88 2.91 -11.98
CA GLU A 161 15.74 2.91 -12.88
C GLU A 161 14.58 3.75 -12.33
N VAL A 162 13.82 4.32 -13.25
CA VAL A 162 12.59 5.06 -12.97
C VAL A 162 11.35 4.34 -13.50
N ASP A 163 11.54 3.49 -14.51
CA ASP A 163 10.48 2.66 -15.07
C ASP A 163 10.05 1.58 -14.04
N PRO A 164 8.75 1.49 -13.70
CA PRO A 164 8.28 0.57 -12.67
C PRO A 164 8.62 -0.90 -12.94
N VAL A 165 8.55 -1.35 -14.20
CA VAL A 165 8.81 -2.75 -14.57
C VAL A 165 10.29 -3.07 -14.39
N LYS A 166 11.19 -2.16 -14.79
CA LYS A 166 12.63 -2.35 -14.59
C LYS A 166 13.03 -2.29 -13.11
N VAL A 167 12.40 -1.40 -12.34
CA VAL A 167 12.61 -1.32 -10.88
C VAL A 167 12.19 -2.63 -10.21
N GLU A 168 11.02 -3.16 -10.57
CA GLU A 168 10.51 -4.44 -10.06
C GLU A 168 11.52 -5.58 -10.27
N HIS A 169 12.02 -5.74 -11.50
CA HIS A 169 12.98 -6.79 -11.84
C HIS A 169 14.30 -6.62 -11.07
N GLN A 170 14.92 -5.44 -11.14
CA GLN A 170 16.23 -5.23 -10.51
C GLN A 170 16.18 -5.32 -8.98
N VAL A 171 15.11 -4.81 -8.36
CA VAL A 171 14.94 -4.91 -6.90
C VAL A 171 14.57 -6.34 -6.52
N GLY A 172 13.75 -7.02 -7.33
CA GLY A 172 13.36 -8.42 -7.12
C GLY A 172 14.55 -9.38 -7.00
N GLU A 173 15.63 -9.16 -7.76
CA GLU A 173 16.87 -9.95 -7.69
C GLU A 173 17.60 -9.88 -6.32
N LEU A 174 17.32 -8.85 -5.52
CA LEU A 174 17.91 -8.64 -4.20
C LEU A 174 17.22 -9.47 -3.11
N PHE A 175 15.95 -9.83 -3.30
CA PHE A 175 15.09 -10.42 -2.28
C PHE A 175 14.57 -11.81 -2.69
N GLU A 176 14.15 -12.61 -1.71
CA GLU A 176 13.45 -13.87 -2.01
C GLU A 176 12.00 -13.56 -2.34
N LYS A 177 11.39 -14.35 -3.25
CA LYS A 177 10.01 -14.09 -3.70
C LYS A 177 9.04 -13.95 -2.54
N LYS A 178 9.12 -14.84 -1.54
CA LYS A 178 8.26 -14.82 -0.34
C LYS A 178 8.26 -13.48 0.43
N ASP A 179 9.31 -12.67 0.28
CA ASP A 179 9.44 -11.38 0.97
C ASP A 179 8.87 -10.21 0.16
N TRP A 180 8.50 -10.41 -1.11
CA TRP A 180 8.18 -9.34 -2.05
C TRP A 180 6.99 -8.47 -1.64
N THR A 181 5.90 -9.09 -1.20
CA THR A 181 4.69 -8.36 -0.79
C THR A 181 4.98 -7.48 0.44
N ASN A 182 5.64 -8.04 1.47
CA ASN A 182 5.99 -7.28 2.66
C ASN A 182 7.07 -6.24 2.39
N LEU A 183 8.02 -6.49 1.49
CA LEU A 183 8.98 -5.49 1.03
C LEU A 183 8.25 -4.26 0.46
N SER A 184 7.25 -4.46 -0.40
CA SER A 184 6.43 -3.38 -0.92
C SER A 184 5.77 -2.57 0.19
N HIS A 185 5.13 -3.25 1.16
CA HIS A 185 4.51 -2.57 2.29
C HIS A 185 5.51 -1.82 3.16
N HIS A 186 6.66 -2.41 3.49
CA HIS A 186 7.71 -1.76 4.26
C HIS A 186 8.19 -0.46 3.62
N LEU A 187 8.43 -0.47 2.29
CA LEU A 187 8.87 0.73 1.58
C LEU A 187 7.77 1.78 1.51
N ILE A 188 6.52 1.38 1.25
CA ILE A 188 5.39 2.31 1.25
C ILE A 188 5.21 2.95 2.63
N PHE A 189 5.20 2.13 3.69
CA PHE A 189 5.09 2.60 5.08
C PHE A 189 6.21 3.56 5.42
N HIS A 190 7.45 3.16 5.18
CA HIS A 190 8.61 3.98 5.46
C HIS A 190 8.58 5.31 4.69
N GLY A 191 8.21 5.26 3.42
CA GLY A 191 8.11 6.43 2.54
C GLY A 191 6.96 7.38 2.91
N ARG A 192 5.92 6.90 3.60
CA ARG A 192 4.80 7.71 4.10
C ARG A 192 5.06 8.31 5.49
N ARG A 193 5.82 7.59 6.33
CA ARG A 193 6.02 7.92 7.76
C ARG A 193 7.31 8.67 8.07
N ILE A 194 8.39 8.38 7.35
CA ILE A 194 9.75 8.86 7.66
C ILE A 194 10.43 9.46 6.44
N CYS A 195 10.53 8.69 5.35
CA CYS A 195 11.33 9.05 4.17
C CYS A 195 10.50 9.86 3.14
N HIS A 196 10.00 11.01 3.58
CA HIS A 196 9.16 11.91 2.78
C HIS A 196 9.85 12.38 1.50
N ALA A 197 9.08 12.70 0.47
CA ALA A 197 9.63 13.08 -0.84
C ALA A 197 10.54 14.32 -0.77
N GLN A 198 10.08 15.39 -0.10
CA GLN A 198 10.81 16.67 -0.05
C GLN A 198 11.78 16.77 1.14
N ARG A 199 11.30 16.53 2.37
CA ARG A 199 12.11 16.66 3.60
C ARG A 199 12.03 15.36 4.43
N PRO A 200 12.84 14.33 4.12
CA PRO A 200 12.83 13.09 4.90
C PRO A 200 13.38 13.31 6.32
N ALA A 201 12.89 12.54 7.29
CA ALA A 201 13.30 12.57 8.69
C ALA A 201 14.56 11.71 8.93
N CYS A 202 15.69 12.07 8.33
CA CYS A 202 16.92 11.26 8.37
C CYS A 202 17.43 11.02 9.79
N GLY A 203 17.41 12.02 10.67
CA GLY A 203 17.87 11.93 12.06
C GLY A 203 17.03 10.99 12.95
N ALA A 204 15.80 10.68 12.53
CA ALA A 204 14.88 9.76 13.21
C ALA A 204 14.72 8.42 12.46
N CYS A 205 15.50 8.18 11.41
CA CYS A 205 15.34 7.03 10.53
C CYS A 205 16.04 5.78 11.11
N PRO A 206 15.32 4.65 11.31
CA PRO A 206 15.90 3.44 11.91
C PRO A 206 16.99 2.79 11.04
N ILE A 207 16.97 3.08 9.73
CA ILE A 207 17.92 2.53 8.75
C ILE A 207 19.01 3.51 8.33
N ALA A 208 19.16 4.63 9.03
CA ALA A 208 20.09 5.72 8.69
C ALA A 208 21.52 5.22 8.41
N GLN A 209 22.04 4.33 9.26
CA GLN A 209 23.40 3.79 9.13
C GLN A 209 23.64 2.95 7.86
N TRP A 210 22.58 2.45 7.20
CA TRP A 210 22.67 1.68 5.96
C TRP A 210 22.17 2.46 4.73
N CYS A 211 21.78 3.72 4.89
CA CYS A 211 21.15 4.53 3.85
C CYS A 211 22.20 5.35 3.07
N PRO A 212 22.38 5.11 1.76
CA PRO A 212 23.26 5.91 0.92
C PRO A 212 22.84 7.37 0.77
N SER A 213 21.54 7.65 0.87
CA SER A 213 20.94 8.98 0.83
C SER A 213 20.77 9.64 2.21
N TYR A 214 21.40 9.12 3.26
CA TYR A 214 21.38 9.81 4.56
C TYR A 214 21.93 11.23 4.42
N GLY A 215 21.23 12.21 4.97
CA GLY A 215 21.56 13.63 4.83
C GLY A 215 20.75 14.38 3.77
N GLU A 216 19.90 13.71 2.97
CA GLU A 216 18.96 14.39 2.05
C GLU A 216 17.86 15.22 2.76
N GLY A 217 17.66 15.02 4.06
CA GLY A 217 16.64 15.73 4.84
C GLY A 217 17.13 16.13 6.22
N GLU A 218 16.20 16.25 7.17
CA GLU A 218 16.53 16.69 8.53
C GLU A 218 17.38 15.64 9.25
N THR A 219 18.55 16.03 9.75
CA THR A 219 19.51 15.13 10.41
C THR A 219 19.58 15.33 11.91
N ASP A 220 19.12 16.47 12.43
CA ASP A 220 18.98 16.63 13.87
C ASP A 220 17.90 15.66 14.39
N PRO A 221 18.20 14.79 15.37
CA PRO A 221 17.26 13.78 15.84
C PRO A 221 15.95 14.36 16.38
N GLU A 222 16.00 15.50 17.08
CA GLU A 222 14.82 16.09 17.70
C GLU A 222 13.94 16.82 16.67
N GLU A 223 14.55 17.54 15.73
CA GLU A 223 13.81 18.14 14.62
C GLU A 223 13.26 17.10 13.65
N ALA A 224 14.00 16.01 13.39
CA ALA A 224 13.54 14.92 12.53
C ALA A 224 12.33 14.19 13.12
N LYS A 225 12.27 13.99 14.45
CA LYS A 225 11.11 13.40 15.12
C LYS A 225 9.82 14.19 14.86
N LYS A 226 9.89 15.51 14.77
CA LYS A 226 8.73 16.37 14.46
C LYS A 226 8.16 16.16 13.05
N LEU A 227 8.95 15.57 12.16
CA LEU A 227 8.54 15.28 10.77
C LEU A 227 7.89 13.90 10.63
N LEU A 228 7.89 13.07 11.67
CA LEU A 228 7.25 11.76 11.62
C LEU A 228 5.74 11.91 11.41
N LYS A 229 5.13 10.97 10.67
CA LYS A 229 3.71 11.00 10.30
C LYS A 229 2.96 9.74 10.73
N TYR A 230 1.63 9.80 10.61
CA TYR A 230 0.72 8.72 10.98
C TYR A 230 0.91 8.31 12.44
N GLU A 231 0.98 7.03 12.76
CA GLU A 231 1.16 6.55 14.12
C GLU A 231 2.53 6.91 14.72
N LEU A 232 3.51 7.31 13.89
CA LEU A 232 4.82 7.74 14.39
C LEU A 232 4.89 9.24 14.69
N ALA A 233 3.85 10.02 14.39
CA ALA A 233 3.85 11.45 14.66
C ALA A 233 3.91 11.72 16.18
N PRO A 234 4.55 12.82 16.63
CA PRO A 234 4.60 13.17 18.05
C PRO A 234 3.21 13.23 18.69
N GLY A 235 3.04 12.64 19.88
CA GLY A 235 1.76 12.59 20.59
C GLY A 235 0.85 11.44 20.17
N ARG A 236 1.34 10.49 19.37
CA ARG A 236 0.60 9.31 18.89
C ARG A 236 1.20 7.98 19.34
N GLU A 237 2.00 8.02 20.39
CA GLU A 237 2.74 6.87 20.95
C GLU A 237 1.78 5.74 21.35
N GLU A 238 0.61 6.08 21.90
CA GLU A 238 -0.45 5.13 22.24
C GLU A 238 -0.98 4.40 20.99
N LEU A 239 -1.26 5.12 19.91
CA LEU A 239 -1.72 4.51 18.66
C LEU A 239 -0.65 3.57 18.10
N HIS A 240 0.62 3.98 18.11
CA HIS A 240 1.71 3.12 17.66
C HIS A 240 1.80 1.85 18.51
N ARG A 241 1.67 1.96 19.83
CA ARG A 241 1.69 0.80 20.74
C ARG A 241 0.57 -0.18 20.40
N LEU A 242 -0.67 0.29 20.25
CA LEU A 242 -1.81 -0.56 19.91
C LEU A 242 -1.63 -1.24 18.54
N MET A 243 -1.07 -0.53 17.54
CA MET A 243 -0.75 -1.16 16.26
C MET A 243 0.28 -2.29 16.41
N VAL A 244 1.32 -2.10 17.23
CA VAL A 244 2.33 -3.13 17.51
C VAL A 244 1.73 -4.32 18.27
N GLU A 245 0.75 -4.09 19.14
CA GLU A 245 0.00 -5.13 19.85
C GLU A 245 -0.97 -5.91 18.94
N GLY A 246 -1.14 -5.48 17.68
CA GLY A 246 -1.92 -6.19 16.68
C GLY A 246 -3.36 -5.72 16.53
N TYR A 247 -3.74 -4.58 17.12
CA TYR A 247 -5.06 -3.99 16.92
C TYR A 247 -5.26 -3.64 15.44
N SER A 248 -6.36 -4.12 14.87
CA SER A 248 -6.74 -3.85 13.50
C SER A 248 -7.10 -2.38 13.31
N ARG A 249 -6.98 -1.90 12.07
CA ARG A 249 -7.38 -0.53 11.69
C ARG A 249 -8.86 -0.24 12.00
N ARG A 250 -9.72 -1.26 11.88
CA ARG A 250 -11.15 -1.17 12.20
C ARG A 250 -11.38 -0.97 13.71
N GLU A 251 -10.72 -1.76 14.55
CA GLU A 251 -10.80 -1.64 16.01
C GLU A 251 -10.28 -0.27 16.46
N LEU A 252 -9.14 0.18 15.95
CA LEU A 252 -8.56 1.47 16.29
C LEU A 252 -9.52 2.63 15.96
N ARG A 253 -10.22 2.57 14.83
CA ARG A 253 -11.24 3.59 14.50
C ARG A 253 -12.46 3.51 15.39
N ALA A 254 -12.91 2.31 15.76
CA ALA A 254 -14.01 2.14 16.72
C ALA A 254 -13.65 2.71 18.10
N MET A 255 -12.37 2.71 18.47
CA MET A 255 -11.83 3.36 19.67
C MET A 255 -11.62 4.89 19.51
N GLY A 256 -11.91 5.46 18.33
CA GLY A 256 -11.81 6.89 18.06
C GLY A 256 -10.45 7.37 17.53
N TYR A 257 -9.51 6.47 17.22
CA TYR A 257 -8.24 6.85 16.61
C TYR A 257 -8.41 7.18 15.12
N GLY A 258 -8.04 8.41 14.72
CA GLY A 258 -7.83 8.72 13.30
C GLY A 258 -6.64 7.92 12.76
N LEU A 259 -6.68 7.42 11.51
CA LEU A 259 -5.56 6.64 10.94
C LEU A 259 -4.86 7.35 9.78
N ASN A 260 -5.16 8.63 9.62
CA ASN A 260 -4.58 9.54 8.64
C ASN A 260 -3.31 10.22 9.16
N ALA A 261 -2.54 10.73 8.19
CA ALA A 261 -1.32 11.51 8.39
C ALA A 261 -1.60 12.90 8.95
#